data_AF-N9PDD1-F1
#
_entry.id   AF-N9PDD1-F1
#
_cell.length_a   1.000
_cell.length_b   1.000
_cell.length_c   1.000
_cell.angle_alpha   90.00
_cell.angle_beta   90.00
_cell.angle_gamma   90.00
#
_symmetry.space_group_name_H-M   'P 1'
#
loop_
_entity.id
_entity.type
_entity.pdbx_description
1 polymer ?
#
loop_
_entity_poly.entity_id
_entity_poly.type
_entity_poly.pdbx_seq_one_letter_code
_entity_poly.pdbx_strand_id
1 'polypeptide(L)'
;MKTNDVKSDVNAHSKNTPQNVNIRRKKSVEDIYKALKPKAKEYRQPTDIAGLYCRVQPNGKKSWQYRYKNDQGKWAWIGLGAYPTVNYVQAREKAEGMLNGTLEIKTQAEIKKIKLQDKDALFSTLMNEWLERKKLTWKAETYRKEKQSIEKHLLSVFGDREYATITSREWLNHYTEKQINEGIFNRIEKLISYCYGAYSLAKFKKDLLYNPLEGIRDHLAKGETESMKHVKIHELPEMISLIRNSSSRPVAIGLELLIHMFPRPGELRQARWEQFDFAEAVWIRPPSMMKRGIEHGIPLSQHVMNLLIELKEISPESEYLFPSRDNINKPISNLTFNAALNRLGYRGKQNPHGFRHIASTNLNKNFSSKSQVIESALSHLKGGVKGAYDKEAHLEERYEIMEWWSNYIESLLKH
;
A
#
# COMPACT_ATOMS: atom_id res chain seq x y z
N MET A 1 23.75 32.39 -63.95
CA MET A 1 23.77 33.04 -65.28
C MET A 1 22.37 32.87 -65.88
N LYS A 2 21.65 33.98 -66.05
CA LYS A 2 20.50 34.24 -66.95
C LYS A 2 19.28 33.30 -66.83
N THR A 3 18.21 33.64 -66.11
CA THR A 3 17.06 34.51 -66.52
C THR A 3 16.77 34.53 -68.01
N ASN A 4 15.56 34.15 -68.40
CA ASN A 4 14.81 34.78 -69.49
C ASN A 4 13.31 34.51 -69.33
N ASP A 5 12.61 35.58 -68.94
CA ASP A 5 11.20 35.83 -69.23
C ASP A 5 11.02 36.08 -70.73
N VAL A 6 9.94 35.58 -71.33
CA VAL A 6 9.24 36.27 -72.43
C VAL A 6 7.73 36.07 -72.24
N LYS A 7 7.05 37.18 -71.96
CA LYS A 7 5.60 37.35 -72.08
C LYS A 7 5.23 37.56 -73.56
N SER A 8 4.05 37.08 -73.98
CA SER A 8 3.24 37.81 -74.96
C SER A 8 1.74 37.66 -74.69
N ASP A 9 1.15 38.84 -74.60
CA ASP A 9 -0.24 39.32 -74.62
C ASP A 9 -1.17 38.67 -75.68
N VAL A 10 -2.50 38.85 -75.77
CA VAL A 10 -3.64 39.40 -74.99
C VAL A 10 -4.91 39.00 -75.79
N ASN A 11 -5.99 38.68 -75.07
CA ASN A 11 -7.44 38.69 -75.39
C ASN A 11 -7.98 38.77 -76.83
N ALA A 12 -8.97 37.91 -77.11
CA ALA A 12 -10.26 38.35 -77.69
C ALA A 12 -11.43 37.47 -77.20
N HIS A 13 -12.50 38.13 -76.74
CA HIS A 13 -13.71 37.55 -76.16
C HIS A 13 -14.61 36.88 -77.21
N SER A 14 -15.24 35.75 -76.85
CA SER A 14 -16.60 35.44 -77.29
C SER A 14 -17.32 34.59 -76.23
N LYS A 15 -18.44 35.15 -75.74
CA LYS A 15 -19.35 34.52 -74.79
C LYS A 15 -19.98 33.29 -75.42
N ASN A 16 -19.88 32.14 -74.75
CA ASN A 16 -20.88 31.08 -74.93
C ASN A 16 -21.23 30.44 -73.58
N THR A 17 -22.51 30.57 -73.26
CA THR A 17 -23.21 30.15 -72.06
C THR A 17 -23.02 28.65 -71.79
N PRO A 18 -22.60 28.21 -70.58
CA PRO A 18 -22.47 26.80 -70.30
C PRO A 18 -23.85 26.15 -70.18
N GLN A 19 -24.15 25.23 -71.09
CA GLN A 19 -25.25 24.28 -70.95
C GLN A 19 -25.01 23.44 -69.70
N ASN A 20 -25.95 23.56 -68.76
CA ASN A 20 -25.90 22.93 -67.45
C ASN A 20 -26.24 21.43 -67.61
N VAL A 21 -25.22 20.61 -67.86
CA VAL A 21 -25.38 19.15 -67.85
C VAL A 21 -25.46 18.70 -66.39
N ASN A 22 -26.69 18.44 -65.95
CA ASN A 22 -27.03 18.05 -64.59
C ASN A 22 -26.59 16.58 -64.34
N ILE A 23 -25.32 16.37 -64.02
CA ILE A 23 -24.80 15.05 -63.62
C ILE A 23 -25.34 14.73 -62.23
N ARG A 24 -26.43 13.95 -62.17
CA ARG A 24 -26.91 13.35 -60.91
C ARG A 24 -25.81 12.43 -60.36
N ARG A 25 -25.08 12.86 -59.32
CA ARG A 25 -24.22 11.98 -58.51
C ARG A 25 -25.02 10.75 -58.08
N LYS A 26 -24.59 9.55 -58.47
CA LYS A 26 -25.06 8.29 -57.84
C LYS A 26 -24.79 8.43 -56.34
N LYS A 27 -25.85 8.40 -55.51
CA LYS A 27 -25.71 8.41 -54.05
C LYS A 27 -24.78 7.26 -53.64
N SER A 28 -23.80 7.56 -52.79
CA SER A 28 -23.01 6.52 -52.14
C SER A 28 -23.97 5.61 -51.36
N VAL A 29 -23.68 4.31 -51.28
CA VAL A 29 -24.46 3.37 -50.45
C VAL A 29 -24.52 3.86 -49.00
N GLU A 30 -23.51 4.60 -48.56
CA GLU A 30 -23.46 5.21 -47.23
C GLU A 30 -24.41 6.40 -47.06
N ASP A 31 -24.72 7.15 -48.14
CA ASP A 31 -25.68 8.26 -48.13
C ASP A 31 -27.11 7.77 -47.87
N ILE A 32 -27.41 6.51 -48.24
CA ILE A 32 -28.72 5.88 -48.00
C ILE A 32 -28.96 5.77 -46.49
N TYR A 33 -27.99 5.22 -45.75
CA TYR A 33 -28.13 5.00 -44.31
C TYR A 33 -27.98 6.29 -43.51
N LYS A 34 -27.17 7.24 -44.01
CA LYS A 34 -27.11 8.60 -43.48
C LYS A 34 -28.48 9.30 -43.56
N ALA A 35 -29.21 9.13 -44.66
CA ALA A 35 -30.50 9.77 -44.91
C ALA A 35 -31.71 9.17 -44.16
N LEU A 36 -31.54 8.02 -43.48
CA LEU A 36 -32.63 7.41 -42.70
C LEU A 36 -33.11 8.33 -41.57
N LYS A 37 -34.42 8.59 -41.51
CA LYS A 37 -35.05 9.48 -40.53
C LYS A 37 -35.70 8.68 -39.38
N PRO A 38 -35.63 9.17 -38.14
CA PRO A 38 -36.34 8.55 -37.02
C PRO A 38 -37.86 8.53 -37.25
N LYS A 39 -38.52 7.51 -36.69
CA LYS A 39 -39.99 7.35 -36.65
C LYS A 39 -40.45 7.22 -35.20
N ALA A 40 -41.77 7.30 -34.97
CA ALA A 40 -42.36 7.17 -33.63
C ALA A 40 -42.02 5.85 -32.91
N LYS A 41 -41.81 4.77 -33.67
CA LYS A 41 -41.31 3.48 -33.18
C LYS A 41 -40.00 3.14 -33.86
N GLU A 42 -39.15 2.36 -33.18
CA GLU A 42 -37.93 1.84 -33.79
C GLU A 42 -38.26 1.01 -35.03
N TYR A 43 -37.41 1.07 -36.04
CA TYR A 43 -37.53 0.24 -37.22
C TYR A 43 -36.16 -0.25 -37.68
N ARG A 44 -36.16 -1.29 -38.51
CA ARG A 44 -34.97 -1.93 -39.06
C ARG A 44 -35.02 -1.85 -40.57
N GLN A 45 -34.08 -1.13 -41.17
CA GLN A 45 -33.95 -1.02 -42.62
C GLN A 45 -33.08 -2.19 -43.11
N PRO A 46 -33.60 -3.12 -43.93
CA PRO A 46 -32.79 -4.18 -44.53
C PRO A 46 -31.73 -3.62 -45.47
N THR A 47 -30.63 -4.36 -45.61
CA THR A 47 -29.53 -4.08 -46.55
C THR A 47 -29.55 -5.06 -47.74
N ASP A 48 -28.52 -5.02 -48.58
CA ASP A 48 -28.26 -6.01 -49.65
C ASP A 48 -27.83 -7.39 -49.11
N ILE A 49 -27.14 -7.42 -47.96
CA ILE A 49 -26.75 -8.66 -47.28
C ILE A 49 -27.91 -9.25 -46.48
N ALA A 50 -28.18 -10.54 -46.72
CA ALA A 50 -29.19 -11.29 -45.98
C ALA A 50 -28.88 -11.27 -44.48
N GLY A 51 -29.89 -10.95 -43.67
CA GLY A 51 -29.73 -10.89 -42.21
C GLY A 51 -29.16 -9.58 -41.68
N LEU A 52 -28.59 -8.69 -42.50
CA LEU A 52 -28.07 -7.39 -42.04
C LEU A 52 -29.12 -6.27 -42.15
N TYR A 53 -29.22 -5.47 -41.08
CA TYR A 53 -30.19 -4.38 -40.97
C TYR A 53 -29.57 -3.16 -40.28
N CYS A 54 -29.98 -1.96 -40.69
CA CYS A 54 -29.75 -0.73 -39.93
C CYS A 54 -30.95 -0.45 -39.00
N ARG A 55 -30.78 -0.61 -37.69
CA ARG A 55 -31.78 -0.20 -36.69
C ARG A 55 -31.73 1.30 -36.48
N VAL A 56 -32.89 1.94 -36.61
CA VAL A 56 -33.08 3.37 -36.36
C VAL A 56 -34.03 3.53 -35.17
N GLN A 57 -33.54 4.18 -34.11
CA GLN A 57 -34.32 4.46 -32.92
C GLN A 57 -35.14 5.76 -33.08
N PRO A 58 -36.23 5.95 -32.31
CA PRO A 58 -37.00 7.20 -32.32
C PRO A 58 -36.17 8.45 -31.99
N ASN A 59 -35.10 8.29 -31.20
CA ASN A 59 -34.14 9.34 -30.86
C ASN A 59 -33.11 9.66 -31.97
N GLY A 60 -33.25 9.06 -33.15
CA GLY A 60 -32.34 9.28 -34.30
C GLY A 60 -31.04 8.47 -34.26
N LYS A 61 -30.73 7.76 -33.17
CA LYS A 61 -29.55 6.89 -33.11
C LYS A 61 -29.70 5.70 -34.05
N LYS A 62 -28.60 5.36 -34.73
CA LYS A 62 -28.54 4.28 -35.72
C LYS A 62 -27.51 3.24 -35.30
N SER A 63 -27.81 1.97 -35.54
CA SER A 63 -26.89 0.87 -35.25
C SER A 63 -27.11 -0.29 -36.21
N TRP A 64 -26.03 -0.98 -36.58
CA TRP A 64 -26.10 -2.19 -37.39
C TRP A 64 -26.52 -3.38 -36.53
N GLN A 65 -27.44 -4.19 -37.05
CA GLN A 65 -27.90 -5.42 -36.41
C GLN A 65 -27.94 -6.56 -37.42
N TYR A 66 -27.56 -7.75 -36.98
CA TYR A 66 -27.66 -8.98 -37.76
C TYR A 66 -28.72 -9.91 -37.15
N ARG A 67 -29.58 -10.47 -38.00
CA ARG A 67 -30.64 -11.41 -37.63
C ARG A 67 -30.17 -12.83 -37.91
N TYR A 68 -30.11 -13.65 -36.87
CA TYR A 68 -29.62 -15.03 -36.94
C TYR A 68 -30.54 -15.97 -36.15
N LYS A 69 -30.40 -17.28 -36.36
CA LYS A 69 -31.01 -18.30 -35.50
C LYS A 69 -30.01 -18.67 -34.41
N ASN A 70 -30.41 -18.56 -33.14
CA ASN A 70 -29.59 -19.00 -32.02
C ASN A 70 -29.53 -20.54 -31.93
N ASP A 71 -28.76 -21.06 -30.99
CA ASP A 71 -28.58 -22.51 -30.77
C ASP A 71 -29.90 -23.25 -30.45
N GLN A 72 -30.94 -22.52 -30.05
CA GLN A 72 -32.30 -23.04 -29.82
C GLN A 72 -33.21 -22.94 -31.06
N GLY A 73 -32.66 -22.58 -32.22
CA GLY A 73 -33.38 -22.41 -33.48
C GLY A 73 -34.29 -21.16 -33.55
N LYS A 74 -34.27 -20.29 -32.54
CA LYS A 74 -35.10 -19.07 -32.47
C LYS A 74 -34.40 -17.87 -33.11
N TRP A 75 -35.17 -17.04 -33.79
CA TRP A 75 -34.65 -15.79 -34.37
C TRP A 75 -34.22 -14.81 -33.28
N ALA A 76 -32.97 -14.36 -33.35
CA ALA A 76 -32.38 -13.37 -32.46
C ALA A 76 -31.68 -12.26 -33.26
N TRP A 77 -31.41 -11.14 -32.58
CA TRP A 77 -30.71 -9.99 -33.14
C TRP A 77 -29.40 -9.77 -32.39
N ILE A 78 -28.29 -9.65 -33.11
CA ILE A 78 -26.99 -9.24 -32.56
C ILE A 78 -26.62 -7.85 -33.10
N GLY A 79 -26.03 -7.00 -32.27
CA GLY A 79 -25.55 -5.68 -32.70
C GLY A 79 -24.14 -5.77 -33.30
N LEU A 80 -23.91 -5.18 -34.46
CA LEU A 80 -22.61 -5.15 -35.14
C LEU A 80 -21.85 -3.81 -34.94
N GLY A 81 -22.50 -2.83 -34.32
CA GLY A 81 -21.92 -1.53 -33.93
C GLY A 81 -22.86 -0.34 -34.14
N ALA A 82 -22.52 0.80 -33.56
CA ALA A 82 -23.24 2.06 -33.76
C ALA A 82 -22.80 2.74 -35.06
N TYR A 83 -23.74 3.34 -35.79
CA TYR A 83 -23.44 4.21 -36.94
C TYR A 83 -23.31 5.67 -36.45
N PRO A 84 -22.33 6.46 -36.94
CA PRO A 84 -21.40 6.18 -38.03
C PRO A 84 -20.07 5.51 -37.62
N THR A 85 -19.85 5.22 -36.34
CA THR A 85 -18.59 4.62 -35.83
C THR A 85 -18.22 3.31 -36.55
N VAL A 86 -19.23 2.49 -36.84
CA VAL A 86 -19.13 1.37 -37.77
C VAL A 86 -19.85 1.79 -39.06
N ASN A 87 -19.08 1.94 -40.14
CA ASN A 87 -19.63 2.29 -41.44
C ASN A 87 -20.27 1.07 -42.11
N TYR A 88 -20.90 1.28 -43.28
CA TYR A 88 -21.58 0.20 -44.00
C TYR A 88 -20.63 -0.92 -44.42
N VAL A 89 -19.42 -0.57 -44.88
CA VAL A 89 -18.41 -1.54 -45.34
C VAL A 89 -18.00 -2.46 -44.19
N GLN A 90 -17.68 -1.91 -43.02
CA GLN A 90 -17.34 -2.66 -41.82
C GLN A 90 -18.51 -3.49 -41.29
N ALA A 91 -19.74 -3.00 -41.41
CA ALA A 91 -20.93 -3.76 -41.04
C ALA A 91 -21.18 -4.95 -41.97
N ARG A 92 -20.89 -4.77 -43.27
CA ARG A 92 -20.97 -5.81 -44.29
C ARG A 92 -19.93 -6.90 -44.07
N GLU A 93 -18.66 -6.55 -43.86
CA GLU A 93 -17.60 -7.52 -43.53
C GLU A 93 -17.97 -8.38 -42.31
N LYS A 94 -18.52 -7.75 -41.27
CA LYS A 94 -19.00 -8.46 -40.09
C LYS A 94 -20.18 -9.37 -40.36
N ALA A 95 -21.11 -8.98 -41.24
CA ALA A 95 -22.26 -9.82 -41.60
C ALA A 95 -21.85 -11.00 -42.49
N GLU A 96 -20.95 -10.78 -43.44
CA GLU A 96 -20.38 -11.84 -44.30
C GLU A 96 -19.57 -12.84 -43.46
N GLY A 97 -18.79 -12.36 -42.48
CA GLY A 97 -18.07 -13.22 -41.54
C GLY A 97 -19.00 -14.04 -40.62
N MET A 98 -20.21 -13.54 -40.34
CA MET A 98 -21.24 -14.30 -39.60
C MET A 98 -21.90 -15.37 -40.49
N LEU A 99 -21.99 -15.13 -41.79
CA LEU A 99 -22.61 -16.04 -42.76
C LEU A 99 -21.69 -17.20 -43.14
N ASN A 100 -20.38 -16.94 -43.22
CA ASN A 100 -19.36 -17.95 -43.54
C ASN A 100 -18.78 -18.67 -42.30
N GLY A 101 -19.27 -18.36 -41.09
CA GLY A 101 -18.85 -18.98 -39.84
C GLY A 101 -17.47 -18.54 -39.32
N THR A 102 -16.86 -17.51 -39.90
CA THR A 102 -15.55 -16.98 -39.45
C THR A 102 -15.66 -16.03 -38.25
N LEU A 103 -16.84 -15.47 -37.99
CA LEU A 103 -17.14 -14.67 -36.81
C LEU A 103 -18.07 -15.42 -35.85
N GLU A 104 -17.56 -15.76 -34.67
CA GLU A 104 -18.37 -16.30 -33.58
C GLU A 104 -19.31 -15.24 -33.00
N ILE A 105 -20.57 -15.62 -32.79
CA ILE A 105 -21.61 -14.79 -32.19
C ILE A 105 -21.41 -14.75 -30.68
N LYS A 106 -20.79 -13.66 -30.19
CA LYS A 106 -20.69 -13.40 -28.74
C LYS A 106 -21.82 -12.46 -28.30
N THR A 107 -22.69 -12.95 -27.43
CA THR A 107 -23.74 -12.19 -26.76
C THR A 107 -23.14 -11.09 -25.87
N GLN A 108 -23.97 -10.09 -25.51
CA GLN A 108 -23.55 -9.05 -24.57
C GLN A 108 -23.14 -9.63 -23.19
N ALA A 109 -23.75 -10.75 -22.79
CA ALA A 109 -23.40 -11.46 -21.57
C ALA A 109 -22.01 -12.09 -21.65
N GLU A 110 -21.67 -12.71 -22.78
CA GLU A 110 -20.35 -13.29 -23.02
C GLU A 110 -19.26 -12.22 -23.13
N ILE A 111 -19.53 -11.10 -23.80
CA ILE A 111 -18.59 -9.97 -23.85
C ILE A 111 -18.34 -9.42 -22.44
N LYS A 112 -19.37 -9.31 -21.60
CA LYS A 112 -19.21 -8.92 -20.19
C LYS A 112 -18.41 -9.96 -19.41
N LYS A 113 -18.64 -11.25 -19.66
CA LYS A 113 -17.91 -12.35 -19.01
C LYS A 113 -16.43 -12.33 -19.39
N ILE A 114 -16.10 -12.16 -20.67
CA ILE A 114 -14.72 -12.03 -21.16
C ILE A 114 -14.05 -10.82 -20.51
N LYS A 115 -14.68 -9.64 -20.54
CA LYS A 115 -14.13 -8.45 -19.87
C LYS A 115 -13.92 -8.62 -18.37
N LEU A 116 -14.77 -9.42 -17.71
CA LEU A 116 -14.62 -9.74 -16.29
C LEU A 116 -13.45 -10.71 -16.08
N GLN A 117 -13.31 -11.72 -16.93
CA GLN A 117 -12.18 -12.65 -16.94
C GLN A 117 -10.86 -11.92 -17.20
N ASP A 118 -10.82 -11.00 -18.17
CA ASP A 118 -9.64 -10.18 -18.47
C ASP A 118 -9.21 -9.35 -17.26
N LYS A 119 -10.17 -8.79 -16.52
CA LYS A 119 -9.90 -8.06 -15.27
C LYS A 119 -9.47 -8.99 -14.14
N ASP A 120 -10.06 -10.18 -14.05
CA ASP A 120 -9.75 -11.16 -13.02
C ASP A 120 -8.36 -11.79 -13.19
N ALA A 121 -7.86 -11.78 -14.42
CA ALA A 121 -6.53 -12.21 -14.82
C ALA A 121 -5.41 -11.19 -14.47
N LEU A 122 -5.76 -9.95 -14.11
CA LEU A 122 -4.77 -8.92 -13.78
C LEU A 122 -4.09 -9.18 -12.42
N PHE A 123 -2.80 -8.88 -12.35
CA PHE A 123 -2.02 -8.96 -11.12
C PHE A 123 -2.52 -8.01 -10.03
N SER A 124 -3.04 -6.84 -10.40
CA SER A 124 -3.70 -5.93 -9.46
C SER A 124 -4.90 -6.57 -8.76
N THR A 125 -5.75 -7.30 -9.49
CA THR A 125 -6.88 -8.03 -8.92
C THR A 125 -6.39 -9.11 -7.96
N LEU A 126 -5.37 -9.89 -8.36
CA LEU A 126 -4.77 -10.92 -7.52
C LEU A 126 -4.22 -10.36 -6.19
N MET A 127 -3.45 -9.27 -6.26
CA MET A 127 -2.89 -8.64 -5.06
C MET A 127 -3.96 -8.03 -4.16
N ASN A 128 -5.00 -7.44 -4.73
CA ASN A 128 -6.10 -6.87 -3.96
C ASN A 128 -6.90 -7.95 -3.22
N GLU A 129 -7.16 -9.10 -3.86
CA GLU A 129 -7.78 -10.26 -3.17
C GLU A 129 -6.94 -10.71 -1.97
N TRP A 130 -5.62 -10.79 -2.14
CA TRP A 130 -4.73 -11.16 -1.06
C TRP A 130 -4.71 -10.11 0.07
N LEU A 131 -4.72 -8.82 -0.29
CA LEU A 131 -4.79 -7.70 0.66
C LEU A 131 -6.07 -7.73 1.49
N GLU A 132 -7.24 -8.00 0.91
CA GLU A 132 -8.49 -8.09 1.68
C GLU A 132 -8.44 -9.19 2.74
N ARG A 133 -7.74 -10.31 2.48
CA ARG A 133 -7.51 -11.34 3.52
C ARG A 133 -6.59 -10.82 4.62
N LYS A 134 -5.56 -10.05 4.27
CA LYS A 134 -4.64 -9.46 5.26
C LYS A 134 -5.30 -8.39 6.12
N LYS A 135 -6.29 -7.67 5.59
CA LYS A 135 -7.09 -6.69 6.34
C LYS A 135 -7.76 -7.27 7.61
N LEU A 136 -8.06 -8.58 7.60
CA LEU A 136 -8.64 -9.28 8.76
C LEU A 136 -7.63 -9.53 9.90
N THR A 137 -6.33 -9.51 9.60
CA THR A 137 -5.27 -9.91 10.56
C THR A 137 -4.30 -8.76 10.88
N TRP A 138 -4.14 -7.81 9.97
CA TRP A 138 -3.24 -6.68 10.14
C TRP A 138 -3.96 -5.52 10.83
N LYS A 139 -3.26 -4.87 11.77
CA LYS A 139 -3.72 -3.59 12.33
C LYS A 139 -3.86 -2.54 11.21
N ALA A 140 -4.82 -1.63 11.34
CA ALA A 140 -5.18 -0.66 10.30
C ALA A 140 -3.97 0.13 9.75
N GLU A 141 -3.08 0.60 10.63
CA GLU A 141 -1.89 1.35 10.22
C GLU A 141 -0.85 0.48 9.50
N THR A 142 -0.71 -0.78 9.89
CA THR A 142 0.13 -1.75 9.17
C THR A 142 -0.43 -1.99 7.78
N TYR A 143 -1.73 -2.25 7.69
CA TYR A 143 -2.40 -2.45 6.40
C TYR A 143 -2.21 -1.25 5.47
N ARG A 144 -2.44 -0.02 5.97
CA ARG A 144 -2.27 1.21 5.19
C ARG A 144 -0.84 1.34 4.65
N LYS A 145 0.18 1.16 5.50
CA LYS A 145 1.59 1.27 5.13
C LYS A 145 2.02 0.21 4.12
N GLU A 146 1.64 -1.05 4.36
CA GLU A 146 2.04 -2.15 3.49
C GLU A 146 1.28 -2.12 2.15
N LYS A 147 0.00 -1.69 2.14
CA LYS A 147 -0.75 -1.42 0.90
C LYS A 147 -0.08 -0.35 0.05
N GLN A 148 0.27 0.81 0.63
CA GLN A 148 0.99 1.87 -0.09
C GLN A 148 2.32 1.37 -0.66
N SER A 149 3.01 0.49 0.08
CA SER A 149 4.24 -0.12 -0.39
C SER A 149 4.01 -1.06 -1.58
N ILE A 150 2.96 -1.90 -1.53
CA ILE A 150 2.57 -2.78 -2.65
C ILE A 150 2.18 -1.95 -3.87
N GLU A 151 1.39 -0.90 -3.70
CA GLU A 151 1.00 0.01 -4.78
C GLU A 151 2.22 0.63 -5.45
N LYS A 152 3.13 1.19 -4.65
CA LYS A 152 4.34 1.87 -5.14
C LYS A 152 5.30 0.93 -5.85
N HIS A 153 5.55 -0.25 -5.30
CA HIS A 153 6.65 -1.10 -5.75
C HIS A 153 6.22 -2.23 -6.68
N LEU A 154 4.97 -2.71 -6.59
CA LEU A 154 4.49 -3.86 -7.36
C LEU A 154 3.41 -3.46 -8.37
N LEU A 155 2.34 -2.79 -7.92
CA LEU A 155 1.20 -2.50 -8.81
C LEU A 155 1.52 -1.44 -9.86
N SER A 156 2.41 -0.48 -9.55
CA SER A 156 2.88 0.51 -10.51
C SER A 156 3.63 -0.09 -11.72
N VAL A 157 4.16 -1.30 -11.58
CA VAL A 157 4.96 -1.99 -12.62
C VAL A 157 4.19 -3.14 -13.25
N PHE A 158 3.54 -3.96 -12.42
CA PHE A 158 2.91 -5.21 -12.85
C PHE A 158 1.38 -5.19 -12.79
N GLY A 159 0.76 -4.16 -12.23
CA GLY A 159 -0.67 -4.16 -11.88
C GLY A 159 -1.63 -4.44 -13.03
N ASP A 160 -1.32 -3.92 -14.22
CA ASP A 160 -2.14 -4.07 -15.43
C ASP A 160 -1.71 -5.26 -16.31
N ARG A 161 -0.76 -6.08 -15.83
CA ARG A 161 -0.33 -7.30 -16.53
C ARG A 161 -1.12 -8.50 -16.03
N GLU A 162 -1.33 -9.46 -16.94
CA GLU A 162 -1.88 -10.75 -16.59
C GLU A 162 -0.91 -11.52 -15.69
N TYR A 163 -1.34 -11.91 -14.48
CA TYR A 163 -0.45 -12.47 -13.47
C TYR A 163 0.22 -13.77 -13.92
N ALA A 164 -0.46 -14.56 -14.78
CA ALA A 164 0.03 -15.83 -15.29
C ALA A 164 1.17 -15.67 -16.31
N THR A 165 1.31 -14.48 -16.91
CA THR A 165 2.33 -14.20 -17.93
C THR A 165 3.63 -13.65 -17.34
N ILE A 166 3.63 -13.25 -16.06
CA ILE A 166 4.80 -12.66 -15.40
C ILE A 166 5.73 -13.79 -14.96
N THR A 167 6.91 -13.83 -15.56
CA THR A 167 7.89 -14.91 -15.38
C THR A 167 8.74 -14.72 -14.12
N SER A 168 9.32 -15.83 -13.62
CA SER A 168 10.31 -15.80 -12.52
C SER A 168 11.51 -14.91 -12.83
N ARG A 169 11.93 -14.84 -14.10
CA ARG A 169 13.01 -13.96 -14.57
C ARG A 169 12.65 -12.49 -14.38
N GLU A 170 11.44 -12.10 -14.75
CA GLU A 170 10.98 -10.72 -14.60
C GLU A 170 10.89 -10.31 -13.13
N TRP A 171 10.40 -11.21 -12.26
CA TRP A 171 10.39 -10.98 -10.82
C TRP A 171 11.80 -10.82 -10.26
N LEU A 172 12.72 -11.70 -10.64
CA LEU A 172 14.12 -11.64 -10.18
C LEU A 172 14.77 -10.32 -10.62
N ASN A 173 14.65 -9.96 -11.90
CA ASN A 173 15.19 -8.72 -12.43
C ASN A 173 14.63 -7.50 -11.69
N HIS A 174 13.31 -7.45 -11.48
CA HIS A 174 12.67 -6.36 -10.76
C HIS A 174 13.22 -6.19 -9.34
N TYR A 175 13.33 -7.27 -8.57
CA TYR A 175 13.84 -7.18 -7.20
C TYR A 175 15.33 -6.87 -7.16
N THR A 176 16.14 -7.42 -8.08
CA THR A 176 17.57 -7.09 -8.21
C THR A 176 17.78 -5.61 -8.54
N GLU A 177 17.03 -5.06 -9.50
CA GLU A 177 17.08 -3.64 -9.84
C GLU A 177 16.72 -2.75 -8.63
N LYS A 178 15.71 -3.15 -7.84
CA LYS A 178 15.36 -2.44 -6.60
C LYS A 178 16.47 -2.52 -5.55
N GLN A 179 17.19 -3.65 -5.44
CA GLN A 179 18.34 -3.76 -4.55
C GLN A 179 19.47 -2.81 -4.97
N ILE A 180 19.81 -2.81 -6.25
CA ILE A 180 20.90 -2.00 -6.80
C ILE A 180 20.59 -0.50 -6.71
N ASN A 181 19.38 -0.10 -7.09
CA ASN A 181 19.04 1.32 -7.23
C ASN A 181 18.60 1.98 -5.91
N GLU A 182 17.98 1.23 -5.01
CA GLU A 182 17.36 1.79 -3.79
C GLU A 182 17.96 1.24 -2.48
N GLY A 183 18.68 0.11 -2.49
CA GLY A 183 19.27 -0.48 -1.28
C GLY A 183 18.24 -0.95 -0.24
N ILE A 184 16.98 -1.20 -0.64
CA ILE A 184 15.86 -1.47 0.26
C ILE A 184 15.65 -2.97 0.56
N PHE A 185 16.70 -3.68 0.97
CA PHE A 185 16.70 -5.15 1.16
C PHE A 185 15.56 -5.68 2.05
N ASN A 186 15.38 -5.12 3.25
CA ASN A 186 14.33 -5.55 4.19
C ASN A 186 12.91 -5.31 3.64
N ARG A 187 12.74 -4.30 2.79
CA ARG A 187 11.47 -4.03 2.14
C ARG A 187 11.20 -5.07 1.05
N ILE A 188 12.22 -5.43 0.28
CA ILE A 188 12.14 -6.43 -0.78
C ILE A 188 11.73 -7.80 -0.22
N GLU A 189 12.33 -8.23 0.90
CA GLU A 189 11.93 -9.48 1.58
C GLU A 189 10.44 -9.53 1.94
N LYS A 190 9.89 -8.41 2.41
CA LYS A 190 8.45 -8.30 2.66
C LYS A 190 7.64 -8.37 1.37
N LEU A 191 8.03 -7.63 0.35
CA LEU A 191 7.33 -7.59 -0.94
C LEU A 191 7.31 -8.97 -1.62
N ILE A 192 8.45 -9.70 -1.59
CA ILE A 192 8.52 -11.09 -2.05
C ILE A 192 7.54 -11.96 -1.28
N SER A 193 7.49 -11.83 0.05
CA SER A 193 6.55 -12.59 0.88
C SER A 193 5.08 -12.28 0.53
N TYR A 194 4.77 -11.04 0.17
CA TYR A 194 3.43 -10.61 -0.21
C TYR A 194 3.05 -11.12 -1.60
N CYS A 195 3.91 -10.94 -2.60
CA CYS A 195 3.76 -11.51 -3.94
C CYS A 195 3.61 -13.03 -3.88
N TYR A 196 4.51 -13.71 -3.17
CA TYR A 196 4.47 -15.15 -3.00
C TYR A 196 3.14 -15.57 -2.39
N GLY A 197 2.67 -14.90 -1.35
CA GLY A 197 1.38 -15.17 -0.74
C GLY A 197 0.19 -14.97 -1.69
N ALA A 198 0.24 -13.99 -2.58
CA ALA A 198 -0.80 -13.74 -3.57
C ALA A 198 -0.80 -14.82 -4.66
N TYR A 199 0.36 -15.19 -5.21
CA TYR A 199 0.48 -16.27 -6.18
C TYR A 199 0.11 -17.65 -5.59
N SER A 200 0.48 -17.91 -4.34
CA SER A 200 0.05 -19.12 -3.64
C SER A 200 -1.47 -19.15 -3.43
N LEU A 201 -2.13 -18.01 -3.25
CA LEU A 201 -3.60 -17.94 -3.24
C LEU A 201 -4.19 -18.23 -4.62
N ALA A 202 -3.61 -17.70 -5.71
CA ALA A 202 -4.03 -17.98 -7.08
C ALA A 202 -3.95 -19.47 -7.43
N LYS A 203 -2.92 -20.18 -6.96
CA LYS A 203 -2.78 -21.63 -7.17
C LYS A 203 -4.03 -22.44 -6.77
N PHE A 204 -4.72 -22.04 -5.71
CA PHE A 204 -5.93 -22.72 -5.24
C PHE A 204 -7.24 -22.16 -5.82
N LYS A 205 -7.23 -20.93 -6.31
CA LYS A 205 -8.45 -20.21 -6.71
C LYS A 205 -8.63 -20.03 -8.21
N LYS A 206 -7.53 -20.04 -8.97
CA LYS A 206 -7.47 -19.59 -10.36
C LYS A 206 -6.62 -20.52 -11.23
N ASP A 207 -6.56 -21.81 -10.87
CA ASP A 207 -5.89 -22.89 -11.60
C ASP A 207 -4.44 -22.62 -12.01
N LEU A 208 -3.72 -21.80 -11.24
CA LEU A 208 -2.32 -21.51 -11.50
C LEU A 208 -1.44 -22.71 -11.13
N LEU A 209 -0.65 -23.21 -12.08
CA LEU A 209 0.15 -24.43 -11.91
C LEU A 209 1.29 -24.30 -10.89
N TYR A 210 1.98 -23.15 -10.88
CA TYR A 210 3.15 -22.93 -10.03
C TYR A 210 3.26 -21.46 -9.58
N ASN A 211 4.03 -21.21 -8.53
CA ASN A 211 4.30 -19.86 -8.04
C ASN A 211 5.62 -19.34 -8.65
N PRO A 212 5.62 -18.25 -9.44
CA PRO A 212 6.83 -17.78 -10.11
C PRO A 212 7.89 -17.22 -9.15
N LEU A 213 7.59 -17.04 -7.86
CA LEU A 213 8.55 -16.60 -6.83
C LEU A 213 9.16 -17.76 -6.02
N GLU A 214 8.89 -19.02 -6.37
CA GLU A 214 9.51 -20.16 -5.70
C GLU A 214 11.04 -20.11 -5.81
N GLY A 215 11.75 -20.26 -4.68
CA GLY A 215 13.22 -20.19 -4.61
C GLY A 215 13.86 -18.81 -4.82
N ILE A 216 13.09 -17.75 -5.12
CA ILE A 216 13.66 -16.45 -5.53
C ILE A 216 14.61 -15.81 -4.51
N ARG A 217 14.41 -16.09 -3.21
CA ARG A 217 15.22 -15.51 -2.13
C ARG A 217 16.67 -15.99 -2.16
N ASP A 218 16.94 -17.17 -2.70
CA ASP A 218 18.29 -17.74 -2.76
C ASP A 218 19.16 -17.06 -3.84
N HIS A 219 18.52 -16.26 -4.70
CA HIS A 219 19.17 -15.56 -5.80
C HIS A 219 19.25 -14.03 -5.60
N LEU A 220 18.84 -13.54 -4.43
CA LEU A 220 18.88 -12.12 -4.08
C LEU A 220 19.92 -11.84 -3.01
N ALA A 221 20.51 -10.65 -3.06
CA ALA A 221 21.47 -10.24 -2.04
C ALA A 221 20.77 -10.05 -0.68
N LYS A 222 21.43 -10.45 0.40
CA LYS A 222 20.97 -10.18 1.77
C LYS A 222 21.53 -8.83 2.19
N GLY A 223 20.66 -7.92 2.64
CA GLY A 223 21.11 -6.66 3.21
C GLY A 223 21.80 -6.88 4.55
N GLU A 224 22.79 -6.06 4.85
CA GLU A 224 23.35 -6.01 6.20
C GLU A 224 22.29 -5.49 7.17
N THR A 225 22.13 -6.19 8.29
CA THR A 225 21.24 -5.73 9.36
C THR A 225 22.05 -4.79 10.24
N GLU A 226 21.90 -3.48 10.06
CA GLU A 226 22.43 -2.53 11.03
C GLU A 226 21.64 -2.64 12.34
N SER A 227 22.36 -2.88 13.45
CA SER A 227 21.78 -2.74 14.78
C SER A 227 21.30 -1.30 14.99
N MET A 228 20.27 -1.12 15.82
CA MET A 228 19.79 0.21 16.16
C MET A 228 20.93 1.04 16.77
N LYS A 229 21.13 2.27 16.29
CA LYS A 229 22.18 3.16 16.80
C LYS A 229 21.97 3.41 18.29
N HIS A 230 22.98 3.09 19.08
CA HIS A 230 23.01 3.37 20.51
C HIS A 230 24.43 3.71 20.95
N VAL A 231 24.56 4.56 21.96
CA VAL A 231 25.82 4.83 22.64
C VAL A 231 26.25 3.65 23.50
N LYS A 232 27.52 3.62 23.91
CA LYS A 232 28.03 2.67 24.91
C LYS A 232 27.66 3.12 26.31
N ILE A 233 27.70 2.19 27.27
CA ILE A 233 27.32 2.47 28.67
C ILE A 233 28.18 3.58 29.31
N HIS A 234 29.46 3.69 28.95
CA HIS A 234 30.35 4.73 29.48
C HIS A 234 30.11 6.13 28.88
N GLU A 235 29.41 6.23 27.75
CA GLU A 235 29.01 7.51 27.13
C GLU A 235 27.65 7.98 27.67
N LEU A 236 26.92 7.12 28.38
CA LEU A 236 25.59 7.39 28.90
C LEU A 236 25.56 8.54 29.93
N PRO A 237 26.54 8.68 30.85
CA PRO A 237 26.54 9.76 31.85
C PRO A 237 26.55 11.16 31.23
N GLU A 238 27.41 11.38 30.25
CA GLU A 238 27.46 12.65 29.50
C GLU A 238 26.12 12.95 28.84
N MET A 239 25.51 11.95 28.20
CA MET A 239 24.21 12.11 27.56
C MET A 239 23.11 12.44 28.56
N ILE A 240 23.06 11.78 29.72
CA ILE A 240 22.06 12.06 30.76
C ILE A 240 22.24 13.49 31.30
N SER A 241 23.47 13.92 31.53
CA SER A 241 23.76 15.30 31.94
C SER A 241 23.26 16.32 30.91
N LEU A 242 23.44 16.06 29.61
CA LEU A 242 22.90 16.90 28.54
C LEU A 242 21.35 16.86 28.47
N ILE A 243 20.74 15.70 28.73
CA ILE A 243 19.28 15.54 28.80
C ILE A 243 18.70 16.37 29.94
N ARG A 244 19.26 16.24 31.15
CA ARG A 244 18.82 16.95 32.36
C ARG A 244 18.91 18.46 32.21
N ASN A 245 19.93 18.96 31.52
CA ASN A 245 20.13 20.38 31.24
C ASN A 245 19.39 20.89 29.99
N SER A 246 18.58 20.05 29.33
CA SER A 246 17.84 20.48 28.14
C SER A 246 16.69 21.44 28.49
N SER A 247 16.35 22.34 27.57
CA SER A 247 15.40 23.43 27.82
C SER A 247 13.96 22.99 28.08
N SER A 248 13.58 21.75 27.74
CA SER A 248 12.23 21.25 27.95
C SER A 248 12.24 20.15 29.00
N ARG A 249 11.92 20.53 30.24
CA ARG A 249 11.92 19.59 31.38
C ARG A 249 11.00 18.37 31.17
N PRO A 250 9.76 18.51 30.64
CA PRO A 250 8.93 17.33 30.33
C PRO A 250 9.60 16.37 29.34
N VAL A 251 10.26 16.90 28.30
CA VAL A 251 10.95 16.06 27.32
C VAL A 251 12.21 15.43 27.91
N ALA A 252 12.92 16.14 28.79
CA ALA A 252 14.05 15.61 29.54
C ALA A 252 13.61 14.42 30.42
N ILE A 253 12.58 14.60 31.24
CA ILE A 253 11.99 13.54 32.06
C ILE A 253 11.58 12.36 31.18
N GLY A 254 10.93 12.61 30.04
CA GLY A 254 10.54 11.52 29.13
C GLY A 254 11.72 10.74 28.56
N LEU A 255 12.87 11.37 28.30
CA LEU A 255 14.11 10.68 27.91
C LEU A 255 14.72 9.90 29.09
N GLU A 256 14.72 10.46 30.30
CA GLU A 256 15.16 9.76 31.51
C GLU A 256 14.28 8.52 31.76
N LEU A 257 12.96 8.64 31.67
CA LEU A 257 12.03 7.51 31.76
C LEU A 257 12.30 6.43 30.70
N LEU A 258 12.73 6.80 29.48
CA LEU A 258 13.16 5.81 28.48
C LEU A 258 14.45 5.09 28.87
N ILE A 259 15.34 5.73 29.63
CA ILE A 259 16.58 5.14 30.12
C ILE A 259 16.28 4.18 31.28
N HIS A 260 15.50 4.63 32.27
CA HIS A 260 15.24 3.87 33.49
C HIS A 260 14.22 2.75 33.32
N MET A 261 13.19 2.95 32.48
CA MET A 261 12.14 1.93 32.28
C MET A 261 12.26 1.17 30.95
N PHE A 262 13.07 1.66 30.01
CA PHE A 262 13.28 1.08 28.67
C PHE A 262 12.01 0.59 27.90
N PRO A 263 10.85 1.27 27.99
CA PRO A 263 9.69 0.93 27.15
C PRO A 263 9.97 1.27 25.69
N ARG A 264 9.08 0.88 24.78
CA ARG A 264 9.15 1.43 23.42
C ARG A 264 8.77 2.92 23.48
N PRO A 265 9.46 3.81 22.74
CA PRO A 265 9.14 5.24 22.73
C PRO A 265 7.68 5.54 22.36
N GLY A 266 7.10 4.71 21.48
CA GLY A 266 5.68 4.82 21.12
C GLY A 266 4.72 4.45 22.27
N GLU A 267 5.12 3.56 23.17
CA GLU A 267 4.33 3.22 24.36
C GLU A 267 4.40 4.37 25.37
N LEU A 268 5.61 4.85 25.70
CA LEU A 268 5.78 5.93 26.68
C LEU A 268 5.08 7.22 26.27
N ARG A 269 5.21 7.65 25.00
CA ARG A 269 4.57 8.90 24.55
C ARG A 269 3.04 8.85 24.65
N GLN A 270 2.45 7.65 24.58
CA GLN A 270 0.99 7.43 24.62
C GLN A 270 0.52 7.04 26.02
N ALA A 271 1.42 7.00 27.00
CA ALA A 271 1.10 6.62 28.36
C ALA A 271 0.17 7.65 29.01
N ARG A 272 -0.76 7.15 29.81
CA ARG A 272 -1.76 7.94 30.54
C ARG A 272 -1.58 7.77 32.03
N TRP A 273 -1.93 8.79 32.82
CA TRP A 273 -1.75 8.74 34.27
C TRP A 273 -2.54 7.61 34.94
N GLU A 274 -3.72 7.26 34.41
CA GLU A 274 -4.55 6.15 34.89
C GLU A 274 -3.86 4.77 34.81
N GLN A 275 -2.78 4.65 34.04
CA GLN A 275 -2.03 3.41 33.85
C GLN A 275 -0.97 3.20 34.93
N PHE A 276 -0.70 4.21 35.75
CA PHE A 276 0.34 4.17 36.78
C PHE A 276 -0.30 3.99 38.14
N ASP A 277 -0.05 2.83 38.74
CA ASP A 277 -0.37 2.58 40.14
C ASP A 277 0.82 3.05 40.98
N PHE A 278 0.67 4.20 41.63
CA PHE A 278 1.72 4.78 42.47
C PHE A 278 1.84 4.08 43.82
N ALA A 279 0.80 3.36 44.28
CA ALA A 279 0.85 2.62 45.53
C ALA A 279 1.62 1.32 45.34
N GLU A 280 1.33 0.60 44.25
CA GLU A 280 2.05 -0.62 43.87
C GLU A 280 3.35 -0.34 43.09
N ALA A 281 3.68 0.94 42.85
CA ALA A 281 4.84 1.37 42.06
C ALA A 281 4.98 0.60 40.74
N VAL A 282 3.90 0.55 39.94
CA VAL A 282 3.89 -0.18 38.65
C VAL A 282 3.17 0.60 37.56
N TRP A 283 3.76 0.62 36.37
CA TRP A 283 3.08 1.07 35.15
C TRP A 283 2.46 -0.12 34.41
N ILE A 284 1.13 -0.18 34.37
CA ILE A 284 0.35 -1.23 33.73
C ILE A 284 0.03 -0.81 32.29
N ARG A 285 0.68 -1.46 31.33
CA ARG A 285 0.48 -1.16 29.90
C ARG A 285 -0.64 -2.04 29.35
N PRO A 286 -1.77 -1.45 28.90
CA PRO A 286 -2.93 -2.22 28.46
C PRO A 286 -2.66 -2.95 27.14
N PRO A 287 -3.37 -4.05 26.85
CA PRO A 287 -3.28 -4.80 25.60
C PRO A 287 -3.30 -3.94 24.33
N SER A 288 -4.10 -2.87 24.32
CA SER A 288 -4.26 -1.94 23.19
C SER A 288 -2.95 -1.24 22.80
N MET A 289 -2.07 -0.95 23.77
CA MET A 289 -0.76 -0.32 23.55
C MET A 289 0.32 -1.34 23.19
N MET A 290 0.11 -2.60 23.53
CA MET A 290 1.12 -3.64 23.43
C MET A 290 1.18 -4.25 22.02
N LYS A 291 2.41 -4.46 21.52
CA LYS A 291 2.63 -5.07 20.19
C LYS A 291 1.98 -6.45 20.08
N ARG A 292 1.95 -7.20 21.19
CA ARG A 292 1.39 -8.56 21.29
C ARG A 292 -0.06 -8.63 21.77
N GLY A 293 -0.66 -7.51 22.18
CA GLY A 293 -2.02 -7.54 22.72
C GLY A 293 -2.14 -8.22 24.08
N ILE A 294 -1.06 -8.31 24.84
CA ILE A 294 -1.02 -8.86 26.20
C ILE A 294 -0.64 -7.72 27.13
N GLU A 295 -1.37 -7.58 28.24
CA GLU A 295 -1.09 -6.58 29.27
C GLU A 295 0.31 -6.81 29.87
N HIS A 296 1.00 -5.72 30.22
CA HIS A 296 2.36 -5.81 30.75
C HIS A 296 2.65 -4.77 31.83
N GLY A 297 3.05 -5.20 33.01
CA GLY A 297 3.51 -4.34 34.11
C GLY A 297 5.00 -4.01 34.04
N ILE A 298 5.37 -2.74 34.21
CA ILE A 298 6.75 -2.28 34.43
C ILE A 298 6.86 -1.77 35.87
N PRO A 299 7.60 -2.47 36.75
CA PRO A 299 7.93 -1.94 38.07
C PRO A 299 8.67 -0.60 38.01
N LEU A 300 8.33 0.30 38.91
CA LEU A 300 8.86 1.66 38.99
C LEU A 300 9.85 1.74 40.14
N SER A 301 11.08 2.17 39.84
CA SER A 301 12.06 2.46 40.86
C SER A 301 11.73 3.75 41.61
N GLN A 302 12.34 3.97 42.78
CA GLN A 302 12.15 5.22 43.52
C GLN A 302 12.55 6.46 42.68
N HIS A 303 13.61 6.35 41.87
CA HIS A 303 14.02 7.42 40.96
C HIS A 303 12.94 7.74 39.92
N VAL A 304 12.35 6.70 39.31
CA VAL A 304 11.26 6.85 38.33
C VAL A 304 10.02 7.48 38.97
N MET A 305 9.68 7.08 40.20
CA MET A 305 8.56 7.65 40.94
C MET A 305 8.75 9.16 41.16
N ASN A 306 9.95 9.60 41.53
CA ASN A 306 10.25 11.02 41.71
C ASN A 306 10.10 11.80 40.39
N LEU A 307 10.59 11.25 39.27
CA LEU A 307 10.44 11.86 37.94
C LEU A 307 8.96 11.97 37.52
N LEU A 308 8.15 10.96 37.82
CA LEU A 308 6.72 10.97 37.51
C LEU A 308 5.95 12.00 38.34
N ILE A 309 6.29 12.15 39.63
CA ILE A 309 5.70 13.18 40.50
C ILE A 309 6.02 14.58 39.95
N GLU A 310 7.30 14.85 39.64
CA GLU A 310 7.72 16.12 39.03
C GLU A 310 6.99 16.38 37.70
N LEU A 311 6.89 15.38 36.83
CA LEU A 311 6.19 15.51 35.55
C LEU A 311 4.71 15.85 35.73
N LYS A 312 4.06 15.28 36.76
CA LYS A 312 2.65 15.53 37.05
C LYS A 312 2.39 16.98 37.49
N GLU A 313 3.33 17.57 38.22
CA GLU A 313 3.27 18.99 38.62
C GLU A 313 3.38 19.94 37.42
N ILE A 314 4.17 19.58 36.40
CA ILE A 314 4.35 20.42 35.20
C ILE A 314 3.10 20.43 34.30
N SER A 315 2.34 19.33 34.24
CA SER A 315 1.19 19.19 33.34
C SER A 315 0.02 18.45 33.99
N PRO A 316 -0.65 19.04 35.00
CA PRO A 316 -1.64 18.35 35.81
C PRO A 316 -2.98 18.09 35.09
N GLU A 317 -3.32 18.88 34.06
CA GLU A 317 -4.65 18.85 33.42
C GLU A 317 -4.81 17.78 32.32
N SER A 318 -3.72 17.14 31.91
CA SER A 318 -3.69 16.18 30.81
C SER A 318 -3.94 14.75 31.29
N GLU A 319 -4.71 13.95 30.55
CA GLU A 319 -4.75 12.49 30.76
C GLU A 319 -3.44 11.80 30.37
N TYR A 320 -2.69 12.38 29.43
CA TYR A 320 -1.39 11.88 28.94
C TYR A 320 -0.25 12.38 29.82
N LEU A 321 0.78 11.54 30.02
CA LEU A 321 2.05 11.95 30.64
C LEU A 321 2.75 13.06 29.82
N PHE A 322 2.63 12.98 28.50
CA PHE A 322 3.27 13.90 27.57
C PHE A 322 2.24 14.45 26.57
N PRO A 323 1.46 15.48 26.93
CA PRO A 323 0.53 16.11 26.01
C PRO A 323 1.25 16.88 24.88
N SER A 324 0.59 16.97 23.74
CA SER A 324 1.02 17.81 22.64
C SER A 324 0.88 19.28 23.03
N ARG A 325 1.84 20.11 22.62
CA ARG A 325 1.82 21.56 22.84
C ARG A 325 0.52 22.22 22.37
N ASP A 326 -0.03 21.75 21.25
CA ASP A 326 -1.20 22.35 20.62
C ASP A 326 -2.53 21.72 21.06
N ASN A 327 -2.49 20.58 21.76
CA ASN A 327 -3.71 19.87 22.16
C ASN A 327 -3.41 18.91 23.33
N ILE A 328 -3.92 19.26 24.50
CA ILE A 328 -3.74 18.49 25.74
C ILE A 328 -4.35 17.08 25.68
N ASN A 329 -5.39 16.90 24.86
CA ASN A 329 -6.05 15.61 24.63
C ASN A 329 -5.34 14.75 23.57
N LYS A 330 -4.11 15.10 23.18
CA LYS A 330 -3.29 14.32 22.26
C LYS A 330 -1.89 14.15 22.84
N PRO A 331 -1.24 12.99 22.61
CA PRO A 331 0.14 12.81 23.01
C PRO A 331 1.10 13.59 22.10
N ILE A 332 2.30 13.88 22.59
CA ILE A 332 3.41 14.40 21.78
C ILE A 332 3.68 13.53 20.54
N SER A 333 4.22 14.14 19.49
CA SER A 333 4.59 13.45 18.24
C SER A 333 5.57 12.29 18.49
N ASN A 334 5.48 11.25 17.65
CA ASN A 334 6.43 10.12 17.65
C ASN A 334 7.88 10.53 17.35
N LEU A 335 8.10 11.73 16.80
CA LEU A 335 9.43 12.27 16.52
C LEU A 335 10.05 13.03 17.69
N THR A 336 9.28 13.38 18.72
CA THR A 336 9.68 14.34 19.77
C THR A 336 10.96 13.92 20.49
N PHE A 337 11.02 12.71 21.05
CA PHE A 337 12.20 12.20 21.75
C PHE A 337 13.43 12.08 20.84
N ASN A 338 13.23 11.62 19.60
CA ASN A 338 14.33 11.51 18.64
C ASN A 338 14.85 12.89 18.21
N ALA A 339 13.96 13.87 18.04
CA ALA A 339 14.32 15.24 17.74
C ALA A 339 15.07 15.90 18.90
N ALA A 340 14.70 15.59 20.14
CA ALA A 340 15.41 16.06 21.33
C ALA A 340 16.85 15.51 21.37
N LEU A 341 17.04 14.19 21.21
CA LEU A 341 18.38 13.59 21.14
C LEU A 341 19.22 14.16 19.99
N ASN A 342 18.61 14.39 18.82
CA ASN A 342 19.31 15.01 17.69
C ASN A 342 19.79 16.43 18.02
N ARG A 343 19.00 17.23 18.74
CA ARG A 343 19.40 18.59 19.17
C ARG A 343 20.55 18.56 20.18
N LEU A 344 20.63 17.51 20.99
CA LEU A 344 21.73 17.27 21.93
C LEU A 344 22.99 16.70 21.26
N GLY A 345 23.05 16.60 19.93
CA GLY A 345 24.24 16.14 19.19
C GLY A 345 24.31 14.63 18.96
N TYR A 346 23.26 13.87 19.30
CA TYR A 346 23.23 12.40 19.15
C TYR A 346 22.62 11.91 17.84
N ARG A 347 22.49 12.78 16.83
CA ARG A 347 22.00 12.39 15.51
C ARG A 347 22.90 11.30 14.91
N GLY A 348 22.29 10.17 14.56
CA GLY A 348 23.01 9.00 14.02
C GLY A 348 23.80 8.20 15.06
N LYS A 349 23.86 8.66 16.32
CA LYS A 349 24.58 8.01 17.43
C LYS A 349 23.63 7.28 18.40
N GLN A 350 22.51 7.91 18.75
CA GLN A 350 21.50 7.34 19.64
C GLN A 350 20.09 7.52 19.05
N ASN A 351 19.30 6.44 19.07
CA ASN A 351 17.85 6.51 18.89
C ASN A 351 17.15 6.28 20.24
N PRO A 352 15.93 6.83 20.48
CA PRO A 352 15.14 6.48 21.66
C PRO A 352 14.94 4.97 21.87
N HIS A 353 14.86 4.16 20.81
CA HIS A 353 14.81 2.69 20.94
C HIS A 353 16.14 2.07 21.40
N GLY A 354 17.27 2.76 21.18
CA GLY A 354 18.61 2.30 21.55
C GLY A 354 18.78 2.13 23.06
N PHE A 355 18.06 2.90 23.89
CA PHE A 355 18.12 2.77 25.36
C PHE A 355 17.76 1.38 25.84
N ARG A 356 16.78 0.77 25.19
CA ARG A 356 16.35 -0.58 25.48
C ARG A 356 17.40 -1.63 25.14
N HIS A 357 18.18 -1.42 24.09
CA HIS A 357 19.32 -2.27 23.77
C HIS A 357 20.40 -2.13 24.85
N ILE A 358 20.72 -0.90 25.26
CA ILE A 358 21.68 -0.62 26.35
C ILE A 358 21.26 -1.35 27.64
N ALA A 359 19.99 -1.23 28.05
CA ALA A 359 19.45 -1.92 29.23
C ALA A 359 19.54 -3.45 29.07
N SER A 360 19.04 -4.00 27.95
CA SER A 360 19.06 -5.44 27.68
C SER A 360 20.47 -6.04 27.78
N THR A 361 21.46 -5.39 27.15
CA THR A 361 22.85 -5.88 27.16
C THR A 361 23.46 -5.83 28.56
N ASN A 362 23.29 -4.73 29.29
CA ASN A 362 23.89 -4.58 30.63
C ASN A 362 23.19 -5.44 31.67
N LEU A 363 21.87 -5.59 31.60
CA LEU A 363 21.11 -6.48 32.47
C LEU A 363 21.53 -7.94 32.27
N ASN A 364 21.62 -8.42 31.02
CA ASN A 364 22.03 -9.81 30.77
C ASN A 364 23.50 -10.05 31.17
N LYS A 365 24.35 -9.01 31.11
CA LYS A 365 25.74 -9.11 31.60
C LYS A 365 25.81 -9.27 33.12
N ASN A 366 25.00 -8.55 33.88
CA ASN A 366 25.04 -8.55 35.35
C ASN A 366 24.17 -9.64 35.98
N PHE A 367 23.10 -10.06 35.30
CA PHE A 367 22.14 -11.07 35.77
C PHE A 367 21.96 -12.19 34.75
N SER A 368 23.07 -12.78 34.31
CA SER A 368 23.06 -13.83 33.26
C SER A 368 22.17 -15.03 33.62
N SER A 369 22.06 -15.36 34.92
CA SER A 369 21.19 -16.43 35.43
C SER A 369 19.70 -16.07 35.42
N LYS A 370 19.33 -14.79 35.35
CA LYS A 370 17.94 -14.29 35.34
C LYS A 370 17.47 -13.87 33.94
N SER A 371 18.01 -14.46 32.87
CA SER A 371 17.68 -14.08 31.48
C SER A 371 16.17 -14.07 31.19
N GLN A 372 15.40 -15.04 31.73
CA GLN A 372 13.94 -15.05 31.56
C GLN A 372 13.23 -13.86 32.21
N VAL A 373 13.72 -13.40 33.36
CA VAL A 373 13.20 -12.19 34.04
C VAL A 373 13.50 -10.95 33.22
N ILE A 374 14.68 -10.86 32.60
CA ILE A 374 15.05 -9.74 31.74
C ILE A 374 14.20 -9.74 30.46
N GLU A 375 14.02 -10.89 29.82
CA GLU A 375 13.12 -11.02 28.67
C GLU A 375 11.66 -10.71 29.08
N SER A 376 11.25 -11.03 30.30
CA SER A 376 9.98 -10.59 30.89
C SER A 376 9.92 -9.07 31.04
N ALA A 377 10.91 -8.40 31.63
CA ALA A 377 10.94 -6.94 31.74
C ALA A 377 10.86 -6.24 30.37
N LEU A 378 11.42 -6.90 29.35
CA LEU A 378 11.34 -6.49 27.96
C LEU A 378 10.00 -6.91 27.28
N SER A 379 9.05 -7.59 27.91
CA SER A 379 7.84 -8.08 27.22
C SER A 379 8.21 -8.86 25.94
N HIS A 380 9.27 -9.66 26.03
CA HIS A 380 9.81 -10.49 24.95
C HIS A 380 9.42 -11.97 25.10
N LEU A 381 8.98 -12.41 26.29
CA LEU A 381 8.54 -13.79 26.54
C LEU A 381 7.56 -14.28 25.47
N LYS A 382 7.94 -15.33 24.74
CA LYS A 382 7.15 -15.83 23.60
C LYS A 382 5.81 -16.38 24.10
N GLY A 383 4.75 -16.13 23.33
CA GLY A 383 3.41 -16.68 23.60
C GLY A 383 3.42 -18.21 23.49
N GLY A 384 3.39 -18.86 24.64
CA GLY A 384 3.02 -20.27 24.84
C GLY A 384 2.01 -20.35 25.98
N VAL A 385 1.66 -21.54 26.45
CA VAL A 385 0.63 -21.74 27.51
C VAL A 385 0.93 -20.94 28.80
N LYS A 386 2.21 -20.63 29.09
CA LYS A 386 2.65 -19.75 30.20
C LYS A 386 2.58 -18.24 29.94
N GLY A 387 2.37 -17.79 28.69
CA GLY A 387 2.40 -16.38 28.29
C GLY A 387 1.05 -15.66 28.37
N ALA A 388 -0.01 -16.33 28.84
CA ALA A 388 -1.36 -15.77 28.89
C ALA A 388 -1.57 -14.75 30.04
N TYR A 389 -0.61 -14.62 30.98
CA TYR A 389 -0.72 -13.79 32.19
C TYR A 389 0.56 -12.96 32.43
N ASP A 390 1.01 -12.16 31.45
CA ASP A 390 2.32 -11.46 31.49
C ASP A 390 2.40 -10.28 32.48
N LYS A 391 1.27 -9.88 33.10
CA LYS A 391 1.27 -8.88 34.20
C LYS A 391 2.12 -9.36 35.38
N GLU A 392 1.93 -10.60 35.81
CA GLU A 392 2.52 -11.16 37.03
C GLU A 392 3.82 -11.93 36.77
N ALA A 393 4.16 -12.19 35.51
CA ALA A 393 5.33 -12.98 35.14
C ALA A 393 6.64 -12.39 35.69
N HIS A 394 7.20 -13.06 36.70
CA HIS A 394 8.41 -12.63 37.42
C HIS A 394 8.31 -11.22 38.02
N LEU A 395 7.11 -10.75 38.39
CA LEU A 395 6.91 -9.36 38.80
C LEU A 395 7.79 -8.97 40.00
N GLU A 396 7.87 -9.81 41.04
CA GLU A 396 8.73 -9.58 42.21
C GLU A 396 10.21 -9.46 41.84
N GLU A 397 10.74 -10.42 41.05
CA GLU A 397 12.12 -10.38 40.58
C GLU A 397 12.39 -9.17 39.67
N ARG A 398 11.37 -8.69 38.94
CA ARG A 398 11.49 -7.48 38.13
C ARG A 398 11.60 -6.22 39.00
N TYR A 399 10.96 -6.12 40.18
CA TYR A 399 11.19 -4.97 41.07
C TYR A 399 12.68 -4.83 41.42
N GLU A 400 13.32 -5.94 41.80
CA GLU A 400 14.75 -5.98 42.10
C GLU A 400 15.60 -5.50 40.92
N ILE A 401 15.33 -6.01 39.72
CA ILE A 401 16.09 -5.66 38.51
C ILE A 401 15.89 -4.20 38.09
N MET A 402 14.65 -3.69 38.16
CA MET A 402 14.32 -2.32 37.75
C MET A 402 14.90 -1.28 38.72
N GLU A 403 14.87 -1.58 40.02
CA GLU A 403 15.48 -0.76 41.06
C GLU A 403 17.01 -0.78 40.93
N TRP A 404 17.62 -1.96 40.78
CA TRP A 404 19.05 -2.08 40.53
C TRP A 404 19.49 -1.31 39.29
N TRP A 405 18.76 -1.44 38.18
CA TRP A 405 19.10 -0.74 36.93
C TRP A 405 19.09 0.78 37.13
N SER A 406 18.06 1.30 37.79
CA SER A 406 17.96 2.74 38.07
C SER A 406 19.10 3.23 38.96
N ASN A 407 19.41 2.48 40.02
CA ASN A 407 20.52 2.80 40.92
C ASN A 407 21.88 2.71 40.23
N TYR A 408 22.05 1.74 39.32
CA TYR A 408 23.24 1.65 38.49
C TYR A 408 23.40 2.88 37.60
N ILE A 409 22.34 3.28 36.87
CA ILE A 409 22.37 4.50 36.05
C ILE A 409 22.73 5.73 36.89
N GLU A 410 22.06 5.94 38.03
CA GLU A 410 22.34 7.08 38.90
C GLU A 410 23.75 7.04 39.49
N SER A 411 24.30 5.84 39.76
CA SER A 411 25.68 5.72 40.24
C SER A 411 26.72 6.17 39.21
N LEU A 412 26.42 6.05 37.91
CA LEU A 412 27.31 6.50 36.85
C LEU A 412 27.40 8.03 36.73
N LEU A 413 26.46 8.77 37.35
CA LEU A 413 26.39 10.23 37.32
C LEU A 413 27.09 10.91 38.50
N LYS A 414 27.51 10.14 39.51
CA LYS A 414 28.08 10.66 40.77
C LYS A 414 29.59 10.94 40.68
N HIS A 415 30.14 11.09 39.48
CA HIS A 415 31.56 11.29 39.22
C HIS A 415 31.85 12.48 38.33
#